data_AF-A0A1Z2XSD2-F1
#
_entry.id   AF-A0A1Z2XSD2-F1
#
_cell.length_a   1.000
_cell.length_b   1.000
_cell.length_c   1.000
_cell.angle_alpha   90.00
_cell.angle_beta   90.00
_cell.angle_gamma   90.00
#
_symmetry.space_group_name_H-M   'P 1'
#
loop_
_entity.id
_entity.type
_entity.pdbx_description
1 polymer ?
#
loop_
_entity_poly.entity_id
_entity_poly.type
_entity_poly.pdbx_seq_one_letter_code
_entity_poly.pdbx_strand_id
1 'polypeptide(L)'
;MRHFEYFLFENFDPDQTAAHPGNPRQILRTQADGILSRVADFPPGACPAGLLHEEFGSEAVDRLISAGALRNNGERIYFDTPVFLAEDAPALQRFSRKTSIPLADLLCKQREKLWETAETVCNGFPPSVNLLDSVAIFGSRDIIMAGRQIGI
;
A
#
# COMPACT_ATOMS: atom_id res chain seq x y z
N MET A 1 -12.24 -18.63 0.13
CA MET A 1 -11.40 -17.89 -0.84
C MET A 1 -11.48 -16.42 -0.48
N ARG A 2 -10.33 -15.75 -0.31
CA ARG A 2 -10.27 -14.31 -0.01
C ARG A 2 -10.46 -13.53 -1.31
N HIS A 3 -10.92 -12.29 -1.19
CA HIS A 3 -10.98 -11.34 -2.30
C HIS A 3 -9.98 -10.22 -2.04
N PHE A 4 -9.17 -9.89 -3.04
CA PHE A 4 -8.14 -8.88 -2.92
C PHE A 4 -8.52 -7.61 -3.68
N GLU A 5 -8.22 -6.47 -3.07
CA GLU A 5 -8.22 -5.18 -3.76
C GLU A 5 -6.81 -4.87 -4.22
N TYR A 6 -6.67 -4.50 -5.49
CA TYR A 6 -5.38 -4.34 -6.14
C TYR A 6 -5.08 -2.85 -6.32
N PHE A 7 -4.01 -2.39 -5.68
CA PHE A 7 -3.50 -1.03 -5.81
C PHE A 7 -2.14 -1.07 -6.50
N LEU A 8 -2.04 -0.41 -7.66
CA LEU A 8 -0.79 -0.30 -8.42
C LEU A 8 -0.26 1.11 -8.25
N PHE A 9 0.91 1.24 -7.64
CA PHE A 9 1.65 2.51 -7.53
C PHE A 9 2.58 2.65 -8.75
N GLU A 10 2.69 3.87 -9.28
CA GLU A 10 3.06 4.18 -10.68
C GLU A 10 4.47 3.76 -11.15
N ASN A 11 4.50 3.27 -12.41
CA ASN A 11 5.52 3.44 -13.46
C ASN A 11 5.04 2.74 -14.76
N PHE A 12 3.73 2.72 -14.98
CA PHE A 12 3.07 1.99 -16.07
C PHE A 12 2.15 2.95 -16.78
N ASP A 13 2.44 3.28 -18.05
CA ASP A 13 1.55 4.08 -18.89
C ASP A 13 0.32 3.20 -19.22
N PRO A 14 -0.85 3.47 -18.61
CA PRO A 14 -2.02 2.62 -18.72
C PRO A 14 -2.58 2.58 -20.14
N ASP A 15 -2.32 3.61 -20.96
CA ASP A 15 -2.85 3.75 -22.31
C ASP A 15 -1.94 3.07 -23.34
N GLN A 16 -0.63 3.01 -23.12
CA GLN A 16 0.31 2.36 -24.05
C GLN A 16 0.34 0.83 -23.95
N THR A 17 -0.08 0.25 -22.83
CA THR A 17 0.07 -1.19 -22.55
C THR A 17 -1.21 -1.87 -22.05
N ALA A 18 -2.37 -1.25 -22.28
CA ALA A 18 -3.68 -1.76 -21.89
C ALA A 18 -3.94 -3.20 -22.36
N ALA A 19 -3.43 -3.58 -23.55
CA ALA A 19 -3.58 -4.91 -24.15
C ALA A 19 -2.37 -5.85 -23.94
N HIS A 20 -1.30 -5.40 -23.28
CA HIS A 20 -0.08 -6.20 -23.13
C HIS A 20 -0.34 -7.42 -22.23
N PRO A 21 0.02 -8.66 -22.63
CA PRO A 21 -0.22 -9.87 -21.84
C PRO A 21 0.46 -9.86 -20.46
N GLY A 22 1.57 -9.12 -20.34
CA GLY A 22 2.29 -8.90 -19.08
C GLY A 22 1.78 -7.73 -18.24
N ASN A 23 0.65 -7.11 -18.59
CA ASN A 23 0.10 -5.98 -17.84
C ASN A 23 -0.40 -6.45 -16.46
N PRO A 24 0.15 -5.94 -15.35
CA PRO A 24 -0.29 -6.33 -14.01
C PRO A 24 -1.79 -6.09 -13.77
N ARG A 25 -2.43 -5.09 -14.42
CA ARG A 25 -3.89 -4.85 -14.34
C ARG A 25 -4.73 -5.95 -14.99
N GLN A 26 -4.16 -6.73 -15.89
CA GLN A 26 -4.84 -7.89 -16.48
C GLN A 26 -4.62 -9.15 -15.65
N ILE A 27 -3.41 -9.30 -15.08
CA ILE A 27 -3.00 -10.48 -14.31
C ILE A 27 -3.59 -10.43 -12.89
N LEU A 28 -3.51 -9.28 -12.23
CA LEU A 28 -4.02 -9.04 -10.87
C LEU A 28 -5.49 -8.66 -10.90
N ARG A 29 -6.33 -9.69 -11.05
CA ARG A 29 -7.79 -9.62 -11.04
C ARG A 29 -8.35 -10.75 -10.18
N THR A 30 -9.67 -10.87 -10.10
CA THR A 30 -10.38 -11.92 -9.34
C THR A 30 -9.88 -13.35 -9.61
N GLN A 31 -9.31 -13.61 -10.79
CA GLN A 31 -8.72 -14.91 -11.13
C GLN A 31 -7.43 -15.21 -10.34
N ALA A 32 -6.66 -14.19 -9.95
CA ALA A 32 -5.47 -14.32 -9.12
C ALA A 32 -5.82 -14.58 -7.64
N ASP A 33 -7.02 -14.18 -7.19
CA ASP A 33 -7.46 -14.29 -5.79
C ASP A 33 -7.29 -15.70 -5.23
N GLY A 34 -7.51 -16.74 -6.05
CA GLY A 34 -7.36 -18.14 -5.65
C GLY A 34 -5.92 -18.48 -5.24
N ILE A 35 -4.95 -18.10 -6.09
CA ILE A 35 -3.52 -18.36 -5.85
C ILE A 35 -3.04 -17.52 -4.66
N LEU A 36 -3.38 -16.23 -4.63
CA LEU A 36 -2.98 -15.33 -3.54
C LEU A 36 -3.61 -15.75 -2.20
N SER A 37 -4.87 -16.19 -2.21
CA SER A 37 -5.52 -16.76 -1.02
C SER A 37 -4.76 -17.97 -0.51
N ARG A 38 -4.34 -18.86 -1.43
CA ARG A 38 -3.63 -20.07 -1.08
C ARG A 38 -2.28 -19.78 -0.45
N VAL A 39 -1.53 -18.80 -0.97
CA VAL A 39 -0.29 -18.33 -0.35
C VAL A 39 -0.55 -17.80 1.06
N ALA A 40 -1.61 -17.01 1.24
CA ALA A 40 -2.00 -16.42 2.53
C ALA A 40 -2.50 -17.43 3.58
N ASP A 41 -2.82 -18.67 3.19
CA ASP A 41 -3.18 -19.73 4.14
C ASP A 41 -1.94 -20.32 4.86
N PHE A 42 -0.74 -20.04 4.37
CA PHE A 42 0.50 -20.46 4.99
C PHE A 42 1.08 -19.35 5.86
N PRO A 43 1.81 -19.71 6.94
CA PRO A 43 2.68 -18.76 7.62
C PRO A 43 3.65 -18.09 6.62
N PRO A 44 4.10 -16.85 6.89
CA PRO A 44 5.06 -16.16 6.05
C PRO A 44 6.28 -17.03 5.72
N GLY A 45 6.53 -17.25 4.43
CA GLY A 45 7.64 -18.06 3.94
C GLY A 45 7.48 -19.58 4.02
N ALA A 46 6.29 -20.07 4.38
CA ALA A 46 6.01 -21.50 4.47
C ALA A 46 5.27 -22.06 3.24
N CYS A 47 4.80 -21.25 2.29
CA CYS A 47 4.10 -21.73 1.10
C CYS A 47 5.05 -22.50 0.16
N PRO A 48 4.84 -23.81 -0.11
CA PRO A 48 5.68 -24.57 -1.03
C PRO A 48 5.38 -24.22 -2.49
N ALA A 49 6.42 -24.00 -3.30
CA ALA A 49 6.28 -23.64 -4.71
C ALA A 49 5.61 -24.75 -5.54
N GLY A 50 6.08 -25.99 -5.39
CA GLY A 50 5.54 -27.14 -6.12
C GLY A 50 4.04 -27.35 -5.90
N LEU A 51 3.54 -27.07 -4.70
CA LEU A 51 2.12 -27.19 -4.38
C LEU A 51 1.26 -26.23 -5.21
N LEU A 52 1.66 -24.95 -5.33
CA LEU A 52 0.90 -24.00 -6.14
C LEU A 52 0.96 -24.33 -7.62
N HIS A 53 2.13 -24.76 -8.10
CA HIS A 53 2.31 -25.17 -9.49
C HIS A 53 1.47 -26.40 -9.84
N GLU A 54 1.31 -27.34 -8.91
CA GLU A 54 0.43 -28.50 -9.07
C GLU A 54 -1.07 -28.13 -9.00
N GLU A 55 -1.47 -27.34 -8.00
CA GLU A 55 -2.88 -26.98 -7.76
C GLU A 55 -3.45 -26.02 -8.84
N PHE A 56 -2.64 -25.09 -9.36
CA PHE A 56 -3.10 -24.00 -10.24
C PHE A 56 -2.44 -23.98 -11.62
N GLY A 57 -1.44 -24.83 -11.85
CA GLY A 57 -0.66 -24.87 -13.08
C GLY A 57 0.49 -23.86 -13.10
N SER A 58 1.64 -24.27 -13.66
CA SER A 58 2.86 -23.46 -13.72
C SER A 58 2.66 -22.09 -14.35
N GLU A 59 1.94 -22.04 -15.48
CA GLU A 59 1.73 -20.80 -16.22
C GLU A 59 1.03 -19.71 -15.38
N ALA A 60 0.02 -20.07 -14.59
CA ALA A 60 -0.75 -19.11 -13.81
C ALA A 60 0.11 -18.52 -12.66
N VAL A 61 0.87 -19.37 -11.99
CA VAL A 61 1.79 -18.96 -10.91
C VAL A 61 2.94 -18.11 -11.48
N ASP A 62 3.53 -18.53 -12.58
CA ASP A 62 4.68 -17.84 -13.19
C ASP A 62 4.29 -16.47 -13.76
N ARG A 63 3.04 -16.29 -14.21
CA ARG A 63 2.49 -14.97 -14.56
C ARG A 63 2.44 -14.04 -13.36
N LEU A 64 2.03 -14.52 -12.19
CA LEU A 64 2.00 -13.72 -10.97
C LEU A 64 3.40 -13.38 -10.46
N ILE A 65 4.37 -14.28 -10.67
CA ILE A 65 5.78 -14.00 -10.40
C ILE A 65 6.30 -12.92 -11.35
N SER A 66 6.03 -13.06 -12.64
CA SER A 66 6.45 -12.10 -13.67
C SER A 66 5.80 -10.73 -13.49
N ALA A 67 4.58 -10.68 -12.96
CA ALA A 67 3.88 -9.43 -12.61
C ALA A 67 4.40 -8.78 -11.32
N GLY A 68 5.34 -9.41 -10.61
CA GLY A 68 5.91 -8.91 -9.37
C GLY A 68 4.99 -9.04 -8.15
N ALA A 69 3.91 -9.81 -8.23
CA ALA A 69 3.03 -10.06 -7.07
C ALA A 69 3.58 -11.18 -6.18
N LEU A 70 4.23 -12.17 -6.79
CA LEU A 70 4.86 -13.28 -6.10
C LEU A 70 6.35 -13.35 -6.41
N ARG A 71 7.11 -13.98 -5.52
CA ARG A 71 8.50 -14.32 -5.74
C ARG A 71 8.73 -15.77 -5.39
N ASN A 72 9.46 -16.48 -6.26
CA ASN A 72 9.93 -17.83 -6.02
C ASN A 72 11.39 -17.80 -5.56
N ASN A 73 11.71 -18.51 -4.47
CA ASN A 73 13.07 -18.71 -3.98
C ASN A 73 13.54 -20.18 -4.14
N GLY A 74 13.10 -20.84 -5.21
CA GLY A 74 13.34 -22.25 -5.49
C GLY A 74 12.25 -23.16 -4.91
N GLU A 75 12.20 -23.29 -3.58
CA GLU A 75 11.25 -24.19 -2.90
C GLU A 75 10.00 -23.50 -2.37
N ARG A 76 10.04 -22.17 -2.22
CA ARG A 76 9.03 -21.39 -1.50
C ARG A 76 8.54 -20.20 -2.32
N ILE A 77 7.26 -19.91 -2.16
CA ILE A 77 6.58 -18.75 -2.74
C ILE A 77 6.32 -17.71 -1.65
N TYR A 78 6.55 -16.46 -2.00
CA TYR A 78 6.35 -15.29 -1.15
C TYR A 78 5.52 -14.25 -1.91
N PHE A 79 4.81 -13.39 -1.18
CA PHE A 79 4.38 -12.11 -1.74
C PHE A 79 5.62 -11.24 -1.97
N ASP A 80 5.73 -10.67 -3.18
CA ASP A 80 6.78 -9.71 -3.53
C ASP A 80 6.27 -8.26 -3.49
N THR A 81 4.97 -8.08 -3.25
CA THR A 81 4.35 -6.81 -2.89
C THR A 81 3.86 -6.80 -1.45
N PRO A 82 3.68 -5.62 -0.83
CA PRO A 82 2.92 -5.50 0.40
C PRO A 82 1.49 -6.06 0.22
N VAL A 83 1.11 -6.99 1.09
CA VAL A 83 -0.26 -7.52 1.17
C VAL A 83 -0.71 -7.32 2.61
N PHE A 84 -1.87 -6.69 2.77
CA PHE A 84 -2.50 -6.47 4.07
C PHE A 84 -3.79 -7.28 4.11
N LEU A 85 -3.87 -8.21 5.04
CA LEU A 85 -5.08 -8.99 5.25
C LEU A 85 -5.97 -8.30 6.27
N ALA A 86 -7.26 -8.64 6.28
CA ALA A 86 -8.21 -8.07 7.24
C ALA A 86 -7.79 -8.37 8.68
N GLU A 87 -7.16 -9.53 8.91
CA GLU A 87 -6.67 -9.95 10.22
C GLU A 87 -5.47 -9.10 10.69
N ASP A 88 -4.74 -8.46 9.77
CA ASP A 88 -3.63 -7.57 10.09
C ASP A 88 -4.11 -6.19 10.55
N ALA A 89 -5.36 -5.81 10.24
CA ALA A 89 -5.88 -4.48 10.47
C ALA A 89 -5.72 -3.99 11.93
N PRO A 90 -5.99 -4.78 12.98
CA PRO A 90 -5.79 -4.35 14.36
C PRO A 90 -4.31 -4.07 14.69
N ALA A 91 -3.39 -4.88 14.17
CA ALA A 91 -1.95 -4.69 14.36
C ALA A 91 -1.46 -3.44 13.64
N LEU A 92 -1.91 -3.23 12.39
CA LEU A 92 -1.59 -2.04 11.60
C LEU A 92 -2.16 -0.77 12.24
N GLN A 93 -3.39 -0.80 12.76
CA GLN A 93 -3.98 0.33 13.48
C GLN A 93 -3.18 0.66 14.75
N ARG A 94 -2.82 -0.37 15.54
CA ARG A 94 -2.00 -0.17 16.74
C ARG A 94 -0.64 0.42 16.41
N PHE A 95 0.02 -0.10 15.38
CA PHE A 95 1.32 0.38 14.91
C PHE A 95 1.21 1.83 14.41
N SER A 96 0.24 2.10 13.53
CA SER A 96 -0.03 3.43 13.00
C SER A 96 -0.27 4.42 14.12
N ARG A 97 -1.12 4.10 15.10
CA ARG A 97 -1.40 4.95 16.26
C ARG A 97 -0.16 5.22 17.11
N LYS A 98 0.65 4.19 17.37
CA LYS A 98 1.89 4.33 18.16
C LYS A 98 2.88 5.27 17.50
N THR A 99 2.93 5.29 16.17
CA THR A 99 3.89 6.11 15.40
C THR A 99 3.35 7.50 15.09
N SER A 100 2.05 7.60 14.81
CA SER A 100 1.41 8.85 14.40
C SER A 100 1.09 9.80 15.55
N ILE A 101 0.76 9.30 16.76
CA ILE A 101 0.50 10.17 17.92
C ILE A 101 1.72 11.02 18.29
N PRO A 102 2.94 10.46 18.48
CA PRO A 102 4.11 11.28 18.79
C PRO A 102 4.44 12.29 17.69
N LEU A 103 4.22 11.92 16.43
CA LEU A 103 4.42 12.81 15.29
C LEU A 103 3.39 13.94 15.28
N ALA A 104 2.12 13.64 15.55
CA ALA A 104 1.07 14.63 15.74
C ALA A 104 1.39 15.60 16.89
N ASP A 105 1.84 15.09 18.03
CA ASP A 105 2.24 15.92 19.18
C ASP A 105 3.41 16.86 18.84
N LEU A 106 4.40 16.37 18.07
CA LEU A 106 5.52 17.18 17.59
C LEU A 106 5.06 18.28 16.64
N LEU A 107 4.15 17.96 15.71
CA LEU A 107 3.57 18.94 14.78
C LEU A 107 2.76 20.00 15.53
N CYS A 108 1.93 19.60 16.50
CA CYS A 108 1.18 20.52 17.35
C CYS A 108 2.10 21.50 18.11
N LYS A 109 3.25 21.03 18.62
CA LYS A 109 4.23 21.89 19.29
C LYS A 109 4.89 22.91 18.36
N GLN A 110 4.97 22.63 17.07
CA GLN A 110 5.57 23.53 16.07
C GLN A 110 4.52 24.32 15.28
N ARG A 111 3.24 24.27 15.68
CA ARG A 111 2.11 24.84 14.94
C ARG A 111 2.36 26.26 14.45
N GLU A 112 2.74 27.17 15.33
CA GLU A 112 2.91 28.60 14.99
C GLU A 112 3.98 28.78 13.91
N LYS A 113 5.14 28.13 14.04
CA LYS A 113 6.21 28.18 13.04
C LYS A 113 5.81 27.57 11.70
N LEU A 114 5.03 26.49 11.72
CA LEU A 114 4.50 25.89 10.49
C LEU A 114 3.55 26.87 9.80
N TRP A 115 2.70 27.55 10.57
CA TRP A 115 1.75 28.55 10.08
C TRP A 115 2.47 29.75 9.45
N GLU A 116 3.45 30.32 10.15
CA GLU A 116 4.30 31.40 9.63
C GLU A 116 5.00 30.97 8.33
N THR A 117 5.51 29.74 8.28
CA THR A 117 6.18 29.22 7.08
C THR A 117 5.20 29.12 5.90
N ALA A 118 3.98 28.61 6.09
CA ALA A 118 3.00 28.52 5.00
C ALA A 118 2.48 29.87 4.54
N GLU A 119 2.44 30.88 5.42
CA GLU A 119 2.13 32.27 5.02
C GLU A 119 3.16 32.84 4.05
N THR A 120 4.42 32.42 4.14
CA THR A 120 5.47 32.87 3.21
C THR A 120 5.41 32.20 1.82
N VAL A 121 4.59 31.16 1.65
CA VAL A 121 4.45 30.44 0.38
C VAL A 121 3.50 31.20 -0.55
N CYS A 122 4.06 32.02 -1.44
CA CYS A 122 3.33 32.77 -2.47
C CYS A 122 3.02 31.90 -3.71
N ASN A 123 2.18 30.88 -3.55
CA ASN A 123 1.70 30.02 -4.65
C ASN A 123 0.22 30.30 -5.02
N GLY A 124 -0.40 31.32 -4.43
CA GLY A 124 -1.80 31.67 -4.67
C GLY A 124 -2.83 30.84 -3.88
N PHE A 125 -2.38 29.87 -3.08
CA PHE A 125 -3.22 29.13 -2.16
C PHE A 125 -3.18 29.71 -0.75
N PRO A 126 -4.28 29.62 0.01
CA PRO A 126 -4.27 30.06 1.40
C PRO A 126 -3.33 29.18 2.25
N PRO A 127 -2.75 29.71 3.33
CA PRO A 127 -1.81 28.99 4.19
C PRO A 127 -2.36 27.65 4.72
N SER A 128 -3.67 27.57 4.97
CA SER A 128 -4.32 26.33 5.41
C SER A 128 -4.26 25.21 4.38
N VAL A 129 -4.39 25.54 3.09
CA VAL A 129 -4.26 24.54 2.00
C VAL A 129 -2.80 24.11 1.88
N ASN A 130 -1.86 25.05 1.94
CA ASN A 130 -0.42 24.75 1.90
C ASN A 130 0.00 23.83 3.05
N LEU A 131 -0.59 24.01 4.23
CA LEU A 131 -0.35 23.13 5.38
C LEU A 131 -1.07 21.80 5.28
N LEU A 132 -2.29 21.76 4.74
CA LEU A 132 -3.00 20.50 4.52
C LEU A 132 -2.21 19.61 3.55
N ASP A 133 -1.71 20.16 2.44
CA ASP A 133 -0.88 19.43 1.49
C ASP A 133 0.41 18.92 2.16
N SER A 134 1.05 19.76 2.98
CA SER A 134 2.26 19.38 3.72
C SER A 134 2.01 18.26 4.74
N VAL A 135 0.85 18.28 5.40
CA VAL A 135 0.45 17.28 6.41
C VAL A 135 -0.09 16.00 5.75
N ALA A 136 -0.77 16.12 4.60
CA ALA A 136 -1.32 15.00 3.83
C ALA A 136 -0.22 14.08 3.27
N ILE A 137 0.97 14.60 2.99
CA ILE A 137 2.16 13.79 2.63
C ILE A 137 2.46 12.73 3.69
N PHE A 138 2.10 12.95 4.96
CA PHE A 138 2.35 12.00 6.05
C PHE A 138 1.26 10.93 6.22
N GLY A 139 0.17 10.96 5.45
CA GLY A 139 -0.74 9.83 5.18
C GLY A 139 -1.52 9.21 6.35
N SER A 140 -1.33 9.64 7.61
CA SER A 140 -2.03 9.07 8.76
C SER A 140 -3.26 9.89 9.16
N ARG A 141 -4.40 9.21 9.39
CA ARG A 141 -5.64 9.82 9.88
C ARG A 141 -5.44 10.58 11.20
N ASP A 142 -4.61 10.08 12.11
CA ASP A 142 -4.32 10.74 13.38
C ASP A 142 -3.55 12.05 13.18
N ILE A 143 -2.68 12.11 12.16
CA ILE A 143 -1.94 13.31 11.76
C ILE A 143 -2.86 14.32 11.07
N ILE A 144 -3.77 13.84 10.22
CA ILE A 144 -4.80 14.68 9.58
C ILE A 144 -5.78 15.25 10.63
N MET A 145 -6.16 14.43 11.62
CA MET A 145 -7.02 14.86 12.73
C MET A 145 -6.32 15.86 13.65
N ALA A 146 -5.02 15.69 13.90
CA ALA A 146 -4.20 16.69 14.57
C ALA A 146 -4.12 17.98 13.75
N GLY A 147 -4.00 17.87 12.42
CA GLY A 147 -4.11 18.97 11.46
C GLY A 147 -5.39 19.80 11.65
N ARG A 148 -6.54 19.13 11.78
CA ARG A 148 -7.82 19.81 12.06
C ARG A 148 -7.87 20.49 13.43
N GLN A 149 -7.22 19.93 14.44
CA GLN A 149 -7.13 20.55 15.78
C GLN A 149 -6.23 21.79 15.80
N ILE A 150 -5.30 21.90 14.85
CA ILE A 150 -4.43 23.08 14.69
C ILE A 150 -5.03 24.16 13.76
N GLY A 151 -6.27 23.99 13.29
CA GLY A 151 -6.98 25.00 12.48
C GLY A 151 -6.79 24.87 10.97
N ILE A 152 -6.38 23.69 10.49
CA ILE A 152 -6.39 23.31 9.07
C ILE A 152 -7.80 22.85 8.65
#